data_AF-A0A8D0CWP1-F1
#
_entry.id   AF-A0A8D0CWP1-F1
#
_cell.length_a   1.000
_cell.length_b   1.000
_cell.length_c   1.000
_cell.angle_alpha   90.00
_cell.angle_beta   90.00
_cell.angle_gamma   90.00
#
_symmetry.space_group_name_H-M   'P 1'
#
loop_
_entity.id
_entity.type
_entity.pdbx_description
1 polymer ?
#
loop_
_entity_poly.entity_id
_entity_poly.type
_entity_poly.pdbx_seq_one_letter_code
_entity_poly.pdbx_strand_id
1 'polypeptide(L)'
;MPLIVMCGYPCSGKTQKAEELKVCFERNTDRKVHIVGDGALGVEKNTVYADSQKEKNVRASLKAEVERKLNKDDIVILDSLNYIKGYRYELFCLIKHAQTPHCLVYCLTSDEVSSTWNINREAAEQYTQEIFDALVLRFEAPDSRNRWDSPLFTILKDDTLPYEAISDALFKRKAPPPNQSTQSVRDIHTCSCFNKHTRCSCMFCMSCSLFDHLMVIELFFFSAATIVICKLLVRVGQDHTRCIIGMSTYVLLDFLFICQSRRFFSWDTVFAGTVCLLSHVIFQDHQSETHKLKMENNGLWSPIQKKYFV
;
A
#
# COMPACT_ATOMS: atom_id res chain seq x y z
N MET A 1 6.88 18.82 1.39
CA MET A 1 7.27 18.55 2.80
C MET A 1 8.63 17.89 2.84
N PRO A 2 9.65 18.72 2.73
CA PRO A 2 10.88 18.26 2.13
C PRO A 2 11.69 17.35 3.04
N LEU A 3 12.22 16.26 2.46
CA LEU A 3 13.31 15.51 3.06
C LEU A 3 14.64 16.01 2.49
N ILE A 4 15.56 16.37 3.38
CA ILE A 4 16.94 16.67 3.03
C ILE A 4 17.77 15.45 3.45
N VAL A 5 18.44 14.82 2.50
CA VAL A 5 19.31 13.67 2.76
C VAL A 5 20.76 14.17 2.75
N MET A 6 21.48 14.04 3.87
CA MET A 6 22.91 14.33 3.92
C MET A 6 23.71 13.12 3.43
N CYS A 7 24.79 13.33 2.69
CA CYS A 7 25.64 12.25 2.18
C CYS A 7 27.12 12.68 2.21
N GLY A 8 28.02 11.73 2.41
CA GLY A 8 29.47 11.96 2.37
C GLY A 8 30.24 11.02 3.28
N TYR A 9 31.57 11.07 3.19
CA TYR A 9 32.48 10.21 3.96
C TYR A 9 32.26 10.28 5.48
N PRO A 10 32.67 9.25 6.24
CA PRO A 10 32.73 9.36 7.69
C PRO A 10 33.53 10.62 8.07
N CYS A 11 33.07 11.35 9.09
CA CYS A 11 33.74 12.58 9.52
C CYS A 11 33.90 13.66 8.43
N SER A 12 32.96 13.81 7.48
CA SER A 12 33.01 14.85 6.42
C SER A 12 32.32 16.18 6.77
N GLY A 13 31.95 16.41 8.03
CA GLY A 13 31.26 17.65 8.44
C GLY A 13 29.75 17.70 8.15
N LYS A 14 29.13 16.56 7.79
CA LYS A 14 27.67 16.47 7.54
C LYS A 14 26.83 17.04 8.68
N THR A 15 27.10 16.64 9.91
CA THR A 15 26.36 17.08 11.10
C THR A 15 26.43 18.60 11.26
N GLN A 16 27.60 19.21 11.05
CA GLN A 16 27.75 20.66 11.10
C GLN A 16 26.89 21.34 10.02
N LYS A 17 26.93 20.85 8.78
CA LYS A 17 26.11 21.39 7.68
C LYS A 17 24.61 21.15 7.89
N ALA A 18 24.22 20.04 8.51
CA ALA A 18 22.84 19.76 8.87
C ALA A 18 22.30 20.74 9.92
N GLU A 19 23.11 21.07 10.94
CA GLU A 19 22.75 22.07 11.95
C GLU A 19 22.74 23.50 11.37
N GLU A 20 23.71 23.85 10.52
CA GLU A 20 23.69 25.12 9.77
C GLU A 20 22.39 25.25 8.94
N LEU A 21 22.02 24.19 8.21
CA LEU A 21 20.76 24.14 7.46
C LEU A 21 19.54 24.31 8.34
N LYS A 22 19.48 23.61 9.48
CA LYS A 22 18.39 23.72 10.44
C LYS A 22 18.21 25.16 10.91
N VAL A 23 19.29 25.80 11.34
CA VAL A 23 19.27 27.20 11.80
C VAL A 23 18.80 28.13 10.68
N CYS A 24 19.25 27.94 9.44
CA CYS A 24 18.78 28.74 8.31
C CYS A 24 17.27 28.55 8.05
N PHE A 25 16.78 27.32 8.04
CA PHE A 25 15.35 27.06 7.81
C PHE A 25 14.46 27.57 8.95
N GLU A 26 14.85 27.40 10.20
CA GLU A 26 14.09 27.89 11.36
C GLU A 26 14.07 29.43 11.42
N ARG A 27 15.09 30.11 10.89
CA ARG A 27 15.11 31.59 10.82
C ARG A 27 14.26 32.15 9.69
N ASN A 28 14.21 31.46 8.55
CA ASN A 28 13.61 31.96 7.32
C ASN A 28 12.21 31.37 7.05
N THR A 29 11.78 30.38 7.82
CA THR A 29 10.48 29.72 7.67
C THR A 29 9.85 29.45 9.03
N ASP A 30 8.51 29.51 9.12
CA ASP A 30 7.76 29.16 10.33
C ASP A 30 7.60 27.63 10.53
N ARG A 31 8.39 26.83 9.82
CA ARG A 31 8.28 25.36 9.82
C ARG A 31 9.24 24.76 10.84
N LYS A 32 8.80 23.73 11.55
CA LYS A 32 9.67 22.97 12.44
C LYS A 32 10.64 22.12 11.61
N VAL A 33 11.90 22.09 12.03
CA VAL A 33 12.94 21.29 11.37
C VAL A 33 13.40 20.17 12.30
N HIS A 34 13.31 18.93 11.84
CA HIS A 34 13.73 17.75 12.58
C HIS A 34 15.01 17.18 12.00
N ILE A 35 16.04 17.01 12.83
CA ILE A 35 17.24 16.25 12.46
C ILE A 35 17.06 14.81 12.96
N VAL A 36 17.24 13.86 12.05
CA VAL A 36 17.27 12.42 12.31
C VAL A 36 18.67 11.94 11.98
N GLY A 37 19.37 11.34 12.94
CA GLY A 37 20.72 10.86 12.71
C GLY A 37 21.16 9.77 13.68
N ASP A 38 22.34 9.21 13.41
CA ASP A 38 22.89 8.06 14.13
C ASP A 38 23.12 8.35 15.63
N GLY A 39 23.47 9.59 15.98
CA GLY A 39 23.75 9.99 17.37
C GLY A 39 22.53 9.89 18.29
N ALA A 40 21.33 10.17 17.78
CA ALA A 40 20.10 10.05 18.57
C ALA A 40 19.71 8.60 18.88
N LEU A 41 20.24 7.64 18.11
CA LEU A 41 19.97 6.21 18.28
C LEU A 41 20.99 5.52 19.21
N GLY A 42 21.97 6.26 19.76
CA GLY A 42 22.99 5.71 20.66
C GLY A 42 23.87 4.64 19.98
N VAL A 43 24.11 4.80 18.68
CA VAL A 43 24.78 3.78 17.87
C VAL A 43 26.29 3.78 18.12
N GLU A 44 26.80 2.64 18.58
CA GLU A 44 28.24 2.39 18.61
C GLU A 44 28.77 2.13 17.19
N LYS A 45 29.31 3.17 16.57
CA LYS A 45 29.71 3.22 15.15
C LYS A 45 30.58 2.03 14.73
N ASN A 46 31.65 1.75 15.47
CA ASN A 46 32.60 0.70 15.12
C ASN A 46 31.96 -0.69 15.12
N THR A 47 31.16 -0.99 16.14
CA THR A 47 30.44 -2.26 16.26
C THR A 47 29.38 -2.43 15.18
N VAL A 48 28.72 -1.35 14.76
CA VAL A 48 27.67 -1.39 13.73
C VAL A 48 28.24 -1.55 12.33
N TYR A 49 29.27 -0.78 11.95
CA TYR A 49 29.84 -0.85 10.60
C TYR A 49 30.79 -2.03 10.39
N ALA A 50 31.15 -2.75 11.46
CA ALA A 50 31.83 -4.04 11.38
C ALA A 50 30.90 -5.19 10.93
N ASP A 51 29.59 -5.06 11.16
CA ASP A 51 28.60 -6.11 10.91
C ASP A 51 27.47 -5.62 9.99
N SER A 52 27.41 -6.19 8.78
CA SER A 52 26.41 -5.86 7.77
C SER A 52 24.96 -6.02 8.24
N GLN A 53 24.66 -6.93 9.17
CA GLN A 53 23.31 -7.09 9.71
C GLN A 53 22.96 -5.93 10.64
N LYS A 54 23.88 -5.53 11.52
CA LYS A 54 23.68 -4.38 12.42
C LYS A 54 23.53 -3.09 11.63
N GLU A 55 24.38 -2.90 10.61
CA GLU A 55 24.27 -1.75 9.70
C GLU A 55 22.90 -1.70 9.00
N LYS A 56 22.42 -2.84 8.49
CA LYS A 56 21.08 -2.95 7.89
C LYS A 56 19.99 -2.59 8.88
N ASN A 57 20.09 -3.03 10.13
CA ASN A 57 19.12 -2.73 11.18
C ASN A 57 19.10 -1.23 11.50
N VAL A 58 20.26 -0.59 11.62
CA VAL A 58 20.35 0.87 11.85
C VAL A 58 19.74 1.64 10.68
N ARG A 59 20.03 1.25 9.43
CA ARG A 59 19.42 1.87 8.25
C ARG A 59 17.90 1.72 8.21
N ALA A 60 17.37 0.57 8.63
CA ALA A 60 15.93 0.35 8.76
C ALA A 60 15.31 1.24 9.86
N SER A 61 15.97 1.34 11.02
CA SER A 61 15.53 2.21 12.13
C SER A 61 15.50 3.68 11.74
N LEU A 62 16.56 4.19 11.09
CA LEU A 62 16.62 5.57 10.58
C LEU A 62 15.49 5.85 9.58
N LYS A 63 15.27 4.93 8.65
CA LYS A 63 14.21 5.05 7.64
C LYS A 63 12.82 5.13 8.30
N ALA A 64 12.56 4.27 9.29
CA ALA A 64 11.30 4.28 10.02
C ALA A 64 11.12 5.57 10.84
N GLU A 65 12.20 6.11 11.42
CA GLU A 65 12.16 7.37 12.15
C GLU A 65 11.89 8.58 11.23
N VAL A 66 12.50 8.58 10.03
CA VAL A 66 12.20 9.57 8.99
C VAL A 66 10.73 9.46 8.58
N GLU A 67 10.25 8.25 8.26
CA GLU A 67 8.85 8.02 7.86
C GLU A 67 7.84 8.55 8.89
N ARG A 68 8.11 8.35 10.19
CA ARG A 68 7.26 8.86 11.27
C ARG A 68 7.25 10.39 11.38
N LYS A 69 8.36 11.05 11.04
CA LYS A 69 8.50 12.52 11.10
C LYS A 69 8.07 13.23 9.83
N LEU A 70 7.97 12.52 8.71
CA LEU A 70 7.47 13.08 7.46
C LEU A 70 6.00 13.48 7.61
N ASN A 71 5.71 14.78 7.54
CA ASN A 71 4.36 15.30 7.71
C ASN A 71 4.09 16.53 6.81
N LYS A 72 2.85 17.03 6.91
CA LYS A 72 2.30 18.34 6.50
C LYS A 72 3.24 19.54 6.32
N ASP A 73 3.98 19.78 7.37
CA ASP A 73 4.27 21.14 7.79
C ASP A 73 5.76 21.30 8.04
N ASP A 74 6.41 20.22 8.47
CA ASP A 74 7.78 20.18 8.93
C ASP A 74 8.77 19.81 7.82
N ILE A 75 10.04 20.09 8.10
CA ILE A 75 11.20 19.72 7.28
C ILE A 75 11.96 18.63 8.03
N VAL A 76 12.38 17.57 7.34
CA VAL A 76 13.17 16.49 7.93
C VAL A 76 14.54 16.47 7.28
N ILE A 77 15.59 16.48 8.11
CA ILE A 77 16.99 16.34 7.70
C ILE A 77 17.49 14.99 8.20
N LEU A 78 17.92 14.13 7.29
CA LEU A 78 18.56 12.85 7.61
C LEU A 78 20.08 13.02 7.61
N ASP A 79 20.66 13.16 8.81
CA ASP A 79 22.10 13.19 9.05
C ASP A 79 22.65 11.78 9.34
N SER A 80 22.99 11.08 8.26
CA SER A 80 23.72 9.80 8.32
C SER A 80 24.69 9.72 7.14
N LEU A 81 25.48 8.64 7.05
CA LEU A 81 26.45 8.46 5.97
C LEU A 81 25.79 8.40 4.59
N ASN A 82 24.65 7.70 4.47
CA ASN A 82 23.86 7.53 3.24
C ASN A 82 24.73 7.17 2.00
N TYR A 83 25.78 6.39 2.21
CA TYR A 83 26.82 6.09 1.20
C TYR A 83 26.42 5.03 0.18
N ILE A 84 25.38 4.24 0.48
CA ILE A 84 24.89 3.16 -0.41
C ILE A 84 23.79 3.71 -1.32
N LYS A 85 23.96 3.58 -2.64
CA LYS A 85 22.99 4.00 -3.65
C LYS A 85 21.63 3.32 -3.48
N GLY A 86 21.64 2.01 -3.16
CA GLY A 86 20.42 1.25 -2.89
C GLY A 86 19.61 1.85 -1.72
N TYR A 87 20.28 2.33 -0.67
CA TYR A 87 19.60 2.96 0.46
C TYR A 87 19.03 4.33 0.10
N ARG A 88 19.76 5.15 -0.67
CA ARG A 88 19.23 6.42 -1.20
C ARG A 88 18.01 6.21 -2.09
N TYR A 89 18.00 5.15 -2.90
CA TYR A 89 16.84 4.77 -3.69
C TYR A 89 15.64 4.33 -2.83
N GLU A 90 15.88 3.61 -1.74
CA GLU A 90 14.81 3.26 -0.79
C GLU A 90 14.19 4.50 -0.14
N LEU A 91 15.01 5.49 0.28
CA LEU A 91 14.53 6.76 0.81
C LEU A 91 13.73 7.53 -0.26
N PHE A 92 14.18 7.53 -1.51
CA PHE A 92 13.43 8.13 -2.60
C PHE A 92 12.07 7.45 -2.82
N CYS A 93 11.99 6.12 -2.70
CA CYS A 93 10.70 5.42 -2.77
C CYS A 93 9.75 5.85 -1.64
N LEU A 94 10.26 6.04 -0.42
CA LEU A 94 9.50 6.59 0.71
C LEU A 94 8.96 7.99 0.39
N ILE A 95 9.79 8.83 -0.21
CA ILE A 95 9.43 10.20 -0.62
C ILE A 95 8.37 10.24 -1.72
N LYS A 96 8.46 9.32 -2.69
CA LYS A 96 7.41 9.14 -3.72
C LYS A 96 6.08 8.72 -3.11
N HIS A 97 6.13 7.83 -2.11
CA HIS A 97 4.93 7.39 -1.38
C HIS A 97 4.33 8.54 -0.57
N ALA A 98 5.16 9.30 0.14
CA ALA A 98 4.76 10.49 0.88
C ALA A 98 4.40 11.69 -0.03
N GLN A 99 4.56 11.56 -1.35
CA GLN A 99 4.30 12.60 -2.36
C GLN A 99 4.93 13.95 -2.01
N THR A 100 6.20 13.91 -1.62
CA THR A 100 6.90 15.09 -1.12
C THR A 100 8.19 15.35 -1.90
N PRO A 101 8.65 16.60 -2.08
CA PRO A 101 9.97 16.86 -2.64
C PRO A 101 11.08 16.38 -1.71
N HIS A 102 12.26 16.12 -2.28
CA HIS A 102 13.48 15.87 -1.54
C HIS A 102 14.66 16.56 -2.21
N CYS A 103 15.78 16.65 -1.50
CA CYS A 103 17.07 16.96 -2.09
C CYS A 103 18.18 16.18 -1.40
N LEU A 104 19.28 15.99 -2.13
CA LEU A 104 20.48 15.36 -1.62
C LEU A 104 21.58 16.41 -1.44
N VAL A 105 22.15 16.49 -0.26
CA VAL A 105 23.28 17.36 0.06
C VAL A 105 24.52 16.49 0.26
N TYR A 106 25.47 16.60 -0.64
CA TYR A 106 26.73 15.86 -0.63
C TYR A 106 27.85 16.75 -0.10
N CYS A 107 28.34 16.42 1.10
CA CYS A 107 29.54 17.02 1.67
C CYS A 107 30.76 16.32 1.05
N LEU A 108 31.36 16.97 0.05
CA LEU A 108 32.52 16.46 -0.67
C LEU A 108 33.80 16.84 0.09
N THR A 109 34.50 15.82 0.58
CA THR A 109 35.78 15.94 1.27
C THR A 109 36.75 14.87 0.72
N SER A 110 38.06 15.10 0.83
CA SER A 110 39.02 14.02 0.60
C SER A 110 39.01 13.05 1.78
N ASP A 111 39.42 11.82 1.49
CA ASP A 111 39.68 10.77 2.47
C ASP A 111 40.72 11.21 3.50
N GLU A 112 41.82 11.86 3.08
CA GLU A 112 42.86 12.37 3.97
C GLU A 112 42.33 13.38 5.00
N VAL A 113 41.53 14.35 4.56
CA VAL A 113 40.94 15.38 5.43
C VAL A 113 39.96 14.74 6.42
N SER A 114 39.14 13.82 5.91
CA SER A 114 38.13 13.13 6.72
C SER A 114 38.77 12.21 7.77
N SER A 115 39.88 11.56 7.42
CA SER A 115 40.70 10.76 8.35
C SER A 115 41.37 11.64 9.41
N THR A 116 41.91 12.79 9.03
CA THR A 116 42.49 13.76 9.97
C THR A 116 41.44 14.26 10.97
N TRP A 117 40.24 14.58 10.51
CA TRP A 117 39.13 14.97 11.39
C TRP A 117 38.66 13.82 12.28
N ASN A 118 38.77 12.58 11.83
CA ASN A 118 38.49 11.42 12.67
C ASN A 118 39.50 11.32 13.82
N ILE A 119 40.81 11.47 13.59
CA ILE A 119 41.85 11.39 14.62
C ILE A 119 41.69 12.48 15.69
N ASN A 120 41.22 13.66 15.30
CA ASN A 120 41.03 14.80 16.20
C ASN A 120 39.74 14.72 17.05
N ARG A 121 38.90 13.70 16.88
CA ARG A 121 37.68 13.50 17.68
C ARG A 121 37.96 12.84 19.02
N GLU A 122 36.99 12.86 19.92
CA GLU A 122 37.05 12.09 21.16
C GLU A 122 37.05 10.59 20.87
N ALA A 123 37.87 9.83 21.62
CA ALA A 123 38.08 8.38 21.38
C ALA A 123 36.79 7.55 21.33
N ALA A 124 35.74 7.95 22.06
CA ALA A 124 34.44 7.29 22.04
C ALA A 124 33.66 7.45 20.72
N GLU A 125 33.91 8.53 19.97
CA GLU A 125 33.21 8.83 18.72
C GLU A 125 34.04 8.56 17.45
N GLN A 126 35.32 8.21 17.64
CA GLN A 126 36.26 7.88 16.58
C GLN A 126 35.88 6.57 15.88
N TYR A 127 36.01 6.58 14.55
CA TYR A 127 36.05 5.35 13.78
C TYR A 127 37.43 4.71 13.92
N THR A 128 37.51 3.39 14.06
CA THR A 128 38.79 2.70 13.89
C THR A 128 39.26 2.87 12.45
N GLN A 129 40.58 2.92 12.25
CA GLN A 129 41.15 3.15 10.92
C GLN A 129 40.68 2.09 9.90
N GLU A 130 40.62 0.83 10.33
CA GLU A 130 40.12 -0.30 9.53
C GLU A 130 38.67 -0.09 9.06
N ILE A 131 37.79 0.36 9.96
CA ILE A 131 36.37 0.62 9.62
C ILE A 131 36.25 1.86 8.74
N PHE A 132 37.03 2.91 9.02
CA PHE A 132 37.04 4.13 8.22
C PHE A 132 37.44 3.82 6.77
N ASP A 133 38.56 3.14 6.56
CA ASP A 133 39.06 2.79 5.22
C ASP A 133 38.08 1.88 4.48
N ALA A 134 37.49 0.92 5.20
CA ALA A 134 36.48 0.06 4.62
C ALA A 134 35.19 0.81 4.24
N LEU A 135 34.80 1.86 4.98
CA LEU A 135 33.65 2.71 4.64
C LEU A 135 33.94 3.61 3.43
N VAL A 136 35.15 4.17 3.33
CA VAL A 136 35.59 4.96 2.18
C VAL A 136 35.62 4.09 0.91
N LEU A 137 36.15 2.86 0.99
CA LEU A 137 36.20 1.93 -0.14
C LEU A 137 34.79 1.55 -0.65
N ARG A 138 33.82 1.43 0.27
CA ARG A 138 32.43 1.07 -0.03
C ARG A 138 31.56 2.27 -0.43
N PHE A 139 32.11 3.48 -0.45
CA PHE A 139 31.33 4.69 -0.70
C PHE A 139 30.93 4.83 -2.17
N GLU A 140 29.63 4.93 -2.42
CA GLU A 140 29.08 5.15 -3.76
C GLU A 140 28.65 6.61 -3.93
N ALA A 141 29.52 7.38 -4.59
CA ALA A 141 29.31 8.81 -4.81
C ALA A 141 27.95 9.09 -5.49
N PRO A 142 27.20 10.11 -5.01
CA PRO A 142 25.91 10.45 -5.59
C PRO A 142 26.06 11.06 -6.98
N ASP A 143 25.10 10.77 -7.86
CA ASP A 143 25.14 11.20 -9.25
C ASP A 143 23.84 11.93 -9.62
N SER A 144 23.96 13.20 -10.00
CA SER A 144 22.83 14.06 -10.38
C SER A 144 21.96 13.54 -11.53
N ARG A 145 22.49 12.60 -12.35
CA ARG A 145 21.72 11.93 -13.42
C ARG A 145 20.68 10.96 -12.86
N ASN A 146 20.89 10.44 -11.65
CA ASN A 146 19.94 9.57 -10.99
C ASN A 146 18.76 10.36 -10.43
N ARG A 147 17.54 9.90 -10.71
CA ARG A 147 16.30 10.54 -10.22
C ARG A 147 16.20 10.60 -8.69
N TRP A 148 16.77 9.62 -7.99
CA TRP A 148 16.75 9.58 -6.53
C TRP A 148 17.84 10.44 -5.88
N ASP A 149 18.93 10.74 -6.58
CA ASP A 149 19.99 11.65 -6.09
C ASP A 149 19.72 13.11 -6.50
N SER A 150 18.86 13.35 -7.50
CA SER A 150 18.50 14.69 -7.97
C SER A 150 17.29 15.25 -7.22
N PRO A 151 17.29 16.54 -6.82
CA PRO A 151 18.35 17.54 -6.94
C PRO A 151 19.53 17.29 -5.99
N LEU A 152 20.75 17.32 -6.54
CA LEU A 152 22.02 17.12 -5.84
C LEU A 152 22.72 18.47 -5.63
N PHE A 153 23.10 18.76 -4.39
CA PHE A 153 23.94 19.89 -4.01
C PHE A 153 25.27 19.38 -3.47
N THR A 154 26.37 19.71 -4.13
CA THR A 154 27.72 19.35 -3.68
C THR A 154 28.33 20.54 -2.96
N ILE A 155 28.81 20.31 -1.73
CA ILE A 155 29.37 21.35 -0.85
C ILE A 155 30.79 20.93 -0.48
N LEU A 156 31.76 21.79 -0.76
CA LEU A 156 33.14 21.62 -0.30
C LEU A 156 33.31 22.17 1.12
N LYS A 157 34.42 21.81 1.78
CA LYS A 157 34.72 22.24 3.16
C LYS A 157 34.67 23.76 3.37
N ASP A 158 35.14 24.54 2.39
CA ASP A 158 35.29 26.00 2.47
C ASP A 158 34.09 26.74 1.85
N ASP A 159 33.13 26.01 1.28
CA ASP A 159 32.01 26.61 0.57
C ASP A 159 30.92 27.08 1.54
N THR A 160 30.31 28.22 1.17
CA THR A 160 29.10 28.70 1.80
C THR A 160 27.91 27.81 1.44
N LEU A 161 27.06 27.54 2.43
CA LEU A 161 25.85 26.73 2.24
C LEU A 161 24.88 27.41 1.24
N PRO A 162 24.50 26.74 0.14
CA PRO A 162 23.61 27.32 -0.87
C PRO A 162 22.13 27.24 -0.43
N TYR A 163 21.78 27.94 0.64
CA TYR A 163 20.46 27.91 1.27
C TYR A 163 19.32 28.19 0.27
N GLU A 164 19.43 29.26 -0.53
CA GLU A 164 18.37 29.65 -1.47
C GLU A 164 18.09 28.57 -2.50
N ALA A 165 19.14 27.95 -3.05
CA ALA A 165 19.00 26.89 -4.04
C ALA A 165 18.37 25.62 -3.44
N ILE A 166 18.73 25.28 -2.19
CA ILE A 166 18.14 24.16 -1.46
C ILE A 166 16.66 24.47 -1.17
N SER A 167 16.35 25.65 -0.63
CA SER A 167 14.98 26.09 -0.36
C SER A 167 14.10 26.04 -1.61
N ASP A 168 14.62 26.50 -2.74
CA ASP A 168 13.94 26.45 -4.03
C ASP A 168 13.66 25.02 -4.50
N ALA A 169 14.64 24.11 -4.36
CA ALA A 169 14.47 22.71 -4.68
C ALA A 169 13.38 22.05 -3.81
N LEU A 170 13.20 22.50 -2.57
CA LEU A 170 12.27 21.94 -1.62
C LEU A 170 10.85 22.51 -1.72
N PHE A 171 10.69 23.79 -2.06
CA PHE A 171 9.38 24.45 -2.05
C PHE A 171 8.83 24.78 -3.44
N LYS A 172 9.70 25.02 -4.44
CA LYS A 172 9.25 25.38 -5.80
C LYS A 172 9.07 24.17 -6.72
N ARG A 173 9.71 23.04 -6.43
CA ARG A 173 9.60 21.82 -7.25
C ARG A 173 8.38 20.99 -6.92
N LYS A 174 7.79 20.40 -7.96
CA LYS A 174 6.70 19.42 -7.82
C LYS A 174 7.26 18.11 -7.27
N ALA A 175 6.56 17.53 -6.30
CA ALA A 175 6.89 16.22 -5.76
C ALA A 175 6.88 15.14 -6.86
N PRO A 176 7.76 14.12 -6.76
CA PRO A 176 7.79 13.03 -7.71
C PRO A 176 6.47 12.23 -7.66
N PRO A 177 5.94 11.79 -8.81
CA PRO A 177 4.67 11.08 -8.85
C PRO A 177 4.79 9.71 -8.14
N PRO A 178 3.74 9.26 -7.44
CA PRO A 178 3.74 7.96 -6.79
C PRO A 178 3.87 6.83 -7.82
N ASN A 179 4.40 5.69 -7.38
CA ASN A 179 4.49 4.50 -8.24
C ASN A 179 3.09 4.10 -8.72
N GLN A 180 2.95 3.84 -10.02
CA GLN A 180 1.66 3.48 -10.62
C GLN A 180 1.14 2.12 -10.11
N SER A 181 2.04 1.21 -9.75
CA SER A 181 1.71 -0.13 -9.23
C SER A 181 1.10 -0.13 -7.82
N THR A 182 1.31 0.92 -7.03
CA THR A 182 0.74 1.06 -5.68
C THR A 182 -0.47 1.98 -5.63
N GLN A 183 -0.89 2.53 -6.77
CA GLN A 183 -2.14 3.26 -6.86
C GLN A 183 -3.27 2.24 -7.02
N SER A 184 -4.22 2.23 -6.08
CA SER A 184 -5.51 1.62 -6.36
C SER A 184 -6.10 2.37 -7.56
N VAL A 185 -6.38 1.66 -8.65
CA VAL A 185 -7.09 2.23 -9.79
C VAL A 185 -8.42 2.72 -9.23
N ARG A 186 -8.61 4.04 -9.19
CA ARG A 186 -9.95 4.57 -9.04
C ARG A 186 -10.65 4.21 -10.34
N ASP A 187 -11.63 3.31 -10.29
CA ASP A 187 -12.58 3.06 -11.38
C ASP A 187 -13.39 4.35 -11.63
N ILE A 188 -12.75 5.35 -12.21
CA ILE A 188 -13.42 6.52 -12.73
C ILE A 188 -13.80 6.12 -14.15
N HIS A 189 -15.03 5.63 -14.32
CA HIS A 189 -15.72 5.69 -15.61
C HIS A 189 -15.98 7.17 -15.95
N THR A 190 -14.93 7.92 -16.28
CA THR A 190 -15.06 9.17 -17.03
C THR A 190 -14.49 8.88 -18.40
N CYS A 191 -15.40 8.56 -19.32
CA CYS A 191 -15.11 8.53 -20.74
C CYS A 191 -14.59 9.91 -21.15
N SER A 192 -13.42 9.96 -21.80
CA SER A 192 -12.72 11.17 -22.24
C SER A 192 -13.40 11.93 -23.38
N CYS A 193 -14.70 11.74 -23.60
CA CYS A 193 -15.45 12.34 -24.70
C CYS A 193 -16.24 13.61 -24.32
N PHE A 194 -16.19 14.06 -23.06
CA PHE A 194 -16.98 15.21 -22.60
C PHE A 194 -16.36 16.58 -22.95
N ASN A 195 -15.77 16.71 -24.13
CA ASN A 195 -15.44 18.03 -24.67
C ASN A 195 -15.39 18.05 -26.20
N LYS A 196 -16.57 18.02 -26.82
CA LYS A 196 -16.94 18.75 -28.05
C LYS A 196 -18.34 18.30 -28.49
N HIS A 197 -19.21 19.26 -28.79
CA HIS A 197 -20.52 19.07 -29.41
C HIS A 197 -20.40 18.38 -30.78
N THR A 198 -20.26 17.06 -30.78
CA THR A 198 -20.36 16.23 -31.98
C THR A 198 -20.88 14.87 -31.53
N ARG A 199 -22.02 14.46 -32.10
CA ARG A 199 -22.70 13.18 -31.83
C ARG A 199 -21.68 12.03 -31.90
N CYS A 200 -21.51 11.35 -30.77
CA CYS A 200 -20.66 10.18 -30.67
C CYS A 200 -21.35 8.97 -31.31
N SER A 201 -20.80 8.46 -32.42
CA SER A 201 -21.28 7.26 -33.11
C SER A 201 -20.64 5.98 -32.57
N CYS A 202 -20.33 5.90 -31.27
CA CYS A 202 -19.81 4.67 -30.69
C CYS A 202 -20.97 3.69 -30.47
N MET A 203 -20.87 2.53 -31.12
CA MET A 203 -21.83 1.41 -31.08
C MET A 203 -22.07 0.84 -29.66
N PHE A 204 -21.30 1.31 -28.67
CA PHE A 204 -21.41 0.96 -27.25
C PHE A 204 -22.30 1.92 -26.43
N CYS A 205 -22.71 3.08 -26.98
CA CYS A 205 -23.55 4.03 -26.24
C CYS A 205 -25.05 3.86 -26.52
N MET A 206 -25.43 3.26 -27.65
CA MET A 206 -26.84 2.93 -27.95
C MET A 206 -27.38 1.75 -27.15
N SER A 207 -26.51 0.92 -26.57
CA SER A 207 -26.90 -0.22 -25.72
C SER A 207 -27.28 0.19 -24.30
N CYS A 208 -26.88 1.38 -23.81
CA CYS A 208 -27.28 1.86 -22.48
C CYS A 208 -28.70 2.45 -22.45
N SER A 209 -29.22 3.01 -23.55
CA SER A 209 -30.58 3.56 -23.57
C SER A 209 -31.70 2.53 -23.80
N LEU A 210 -31.36 1.27 -24.10
CA LEU A 210 -32.34 0.17 -24.17
C LEU A 210 -32.31 -0.74 -22.93
N PHE A 211 -31.28 -0.64 -22.08
CA PHE A 211 -31.15 -1.51 -20.91
C PHE A 211 -32.10 -1.12 -19.75
N ASP A 212 -32.49 0.15 -19.67
CA ASP A 212 -33.44 0.62 -18.63
C ASP A 212 -34.89 0.18 -18.89
N HIS A 213 -35.25 -0.15 -20.14
CA HIS A 213 -36.62 -0.60 -20.46
C HIS A 213 -36.82 -2.12 -20.35
N LEU A 214 -35.74 -2.92 -20.47
CA LEU A 214 -35.82 -4.38 -20.36
C LEU A 214 -35.84 -4.88 -18.91
N MET A 215 -35.21 -4.17 -17.97
CA MET A 215 -35.26 -4.53 -16.54
C MET A 215 -36.67 -4.45 -15.94
N VAL A 216 -37.53 -3.58 -16.46
CA VAL A 216 -38.92 -3.45 -15.97
C VAL A 216 -39.83 -4.57 -16.50
N ILE A 217 -39.52 -5.12 -17.68
CA ILE A 217 -40.32 -6.20 -18.28
C ILE A 217 -40.01 -7.55 -17.63
N GLU A 218 -38.75 -7.85 -17.28
CA GLU A 218 -38.41 -9.12 -16.62
C GLU A 218 -38.90 -9.23 -15.17
N LEU A 219 -38.98 -8.10 -14.44
CA LEU A 219 -39.58 -8.07 -13.09
C LEU A 219 -41.09 -8.36 -13.11
N PHE A 220 -41.80 -8.00 -14.19
CA PHE A 220 -43.22 -8.32 -14.36
C PHE A 220 -43.46 -9.80 -14.69
N PHE A 221 -42.56 -10.43 -15.46
CA PHE A 221 -42.65 -11.86 -15.76
C PHE A 221 -42.34 -12.75 -14.55
N PHE A 222 -41.38 -12.37 -13.70
CA PHE A 222 -41.11 -13.08 -12.46
C PHE A 222 -42.29 -13.02 -11.48
N SER A 223 -42.97 -11.87 -11.35
CA SER A 223 -44.16 -11.72 -10.50
C SER A 223 -45.32 -12.64 -10.94
N ALA A 224 -45.60 -12.72 -12.24
CA ALA A 224 -46.70 -13.53 -12.76
C ALA A 224 -46.43 -15.04 -12.64
N ALA A 225 -45.19 -15.48 -12.89
CA ALA A 225 -44.79 -16.89 -12.78
C ALA A 225 -44.89 -17.40 -11.34
N THR A 226 -44.48 -16.60 -10.35
CA THR A 226 -44.59 -16.98 -8.93
C THR A 226 -46.05 -17.08 -8.46
N ILE A 227 -46.93 -16.20 -8.96
CA ILE A 227 -48.37 -16.23 -8.64
C ILE A 227 -49.07 -17.47 -9.24
N VAL A 228 -48.70 -17.87 -10.46
CA VAL A 228 -49.24 -19.07 -11.12
C VAL A 228 -48.76 -20.35 -10.42
N ILE A 229 -47.49 -20.43 -10.03
CA ILE A 229 -46.93 -21.55 -9.29
C ILE A 229 -47.57 -21.66 -7.89
N CYS A 230 -47.76 -20.55 -7.17
CA CYS A 230 -48.48 -20.54 -5.89
C CYS A 230 -49.94 -20.99 -6.02
N LYS A 231 -50.66 -20.60 -7.09
CA LYS A 231 -52.04 -21.05 -7.34
C LYS A 231 -52.15 -22.52 -7.73
N LEU A 232 -51.14 -23.07 -8.40
CA LEU A 232 -51.07 -24.51 -8.72
C LEU A 232 -50.77 -25.35 -7.47
N LEU A 233 -49.90 -24.88 -6.57
CA LEU A 233 -49.54 -25.59 -5.35
C LEU A 233 -50.67 -25.60 -4.29
N VAL A 234 -51.50 -24.55 -4.22
CA VAL A 234 -52.70 -24.53 -3.36
C VAL A 234 -53.76 -25.54 -3.82
N ARG A 235 -53.74 -25.97 -5.09
CA ARG A 235 -54.72 -26.91 -5.65
C ARG A 235 -54.35 -28.38 -5.47
N VAL A 236 -53.10 -28.68 -5.08
CA VAL A 236 -52.56 -30.05 -4.94
C VAL A 236 -52.47 -30.51 -3.47
N GLY A 237 -52.87 -29.68 -2.51
CA GLY A 237 -53.10 -30.13 -1.12
C GLY A 237 -51.89 -30.78 -0.45
N GLN A 238 -50.70 -30.20 -0.60
CA GLN A 238 -49.49 -30.63 0.12
C GLN A 238 -49.00 -29.54 1.09
N ASP A 239 -48.91 -29.89 2.37
CA ASP A 239 -48.45 -29.05 3.48
C ASP A 239 -46.93 -28.82 3.47
N HIS A 240 -46.40 -28.14 2.45
CA HIS A 240 -45.01 -27.67 2.42
C HIS A 240 -44.87 -26.19 2.01
N THR A 241 -45.77 -25.35 2.50
CA THR A 241 -45.77 -23.89 2.26
C THR A 241 -44.66 -23.12 2.99
N ARG A 242 -43.88 -23.75 3.89
CA ARG A 242 -42.77 -23.07 4.62
C ARG A 242 -41.39 -23.19 3.95
N CYS A 243 -41.11 -24.21 3.13
CA CYS A 243 -39.79 -24.37 2.51
C CYS A 243 -39.56 -23.47 1.28
N ILE A 244 -40.61 -23.17 0.50
CA ILE A 244 -40.47 -22.45 -0.77
C ILE A 244 -40.28 -20.93 -0.56
N ILE A 245 -40.85 -20.36 0.51
CA ILE A 245 -40.69 -18.94 0.85
C ILE A 245 -39.26 -18.66 1.37
N GLY A 246 -38.64 -19.64 2.01
CA GLY A 246 -37.24 -19.57 2.44
C GLY A 246 -36.25 -19.55 1.28
N MET A 247 -36.44 -20.38 0.25
CA MET A 247 -35.53 -20.39 -0.91
C MET A 247 -35.60 -19.10 -1.76
N SER A 248 -36.78 -18.48 -1.88
CA SER A 248 -36.91 -17.24 -2.67
C SER A 248 -36.19 -16.05 -2.04
N THR A 249 -36.04 -16.01 -0.71
CA THR A 249 -35.37 -14.90 -0.01
C THR A 249 -33.86 -15.05 -0.01
N TYR A 250 -33.32 -16.27 0.05
CA TYR A 250 -31.88 -16.52 -0.08
C TYR A 250 -31.36 -16.22 -1.49
N VAL A 251 -32.09 -16.60 -2.55
CA VAL A 251 -31.68 -16.30 -3.93
C VAL A 251 -31.68 -14.79 -4.20
N LEU A 252 -32.60 -14.03 -3.60
CA LEU A 252 -32.64 -12.56 -3.69
C LEU A 252 -31.51 -11.89 -2.88
N LEU A 253 -31.16 -12.43 -1.71
CA LEU A 253 -30.05 -11.92 -0.89
C LEU A 253 -28.68 -12.24 -1.51
N ASP A 254 -28.50 -13.42 -2.11
CA ASP A 254 -27.28 -13.76 -2.86
C ASP A 254 -27.15 -12.89 -4.12
N PHE A 255 -28.24 -12.57 -4.82
CA PHE A 255 -28.22 -11.62 -5.94
C PHE A 255 -27.80 -10.21 -5.51
N LEU A 256 -28.27 -9.75 -4.35
CA LEU A 256 -27.89 -8.44 -3.78
C LEU A 256 -26.43 -8.42 -3.30
N PHE A 257 -25.93 -9.53 -2.75
CA PHE A 257 -24.55 -9.65 -2.29
C PHE A 257 -23.54 -9.77 -3.46
N ILE A 258 -23.93 -10.46 -4.54
CA ILE A 258 -23.16 -10.57 -5.78
C ILE A 258 -23.13 -9.22 -6.52
N CYS A 259 -24.22 -8.45 -6.52
CA CYS A 259 -24.23 -7.10 -7.09
C CYS A 259 -23.36 -6.08 -6.33
N GLN A 260 -23.18 -6.24 -5.01
CA GLN A 260 -22.25 -5.40 -4.23
C GLN A 260 -20.77 -5.78 -4.44
N SER A 261 -20.49 -6.98 -4.91
CA SER A 261 -19.15 -7.54 -5.03
C SER A 261 -18.71 -7.58 -6.49
N ARG A 262 -18.33 -6.42 -7.06
CA ARG A 262 -17.77 -6.31 -8.43
C ARG A 262 -16.66 -7.34 -8.67
N ARG A 263 -16.96 -8.44 -9.36
CA ARG A 263 -15.99 -9.26 -10.10
C ARG A 263 -16.70 -10.03 -11.21
N PHE A 264 -16.14 -9.91 -12.41
CA PHE A 264 -16.44 -10.69 -13.61
C PHE A 264 -16.70 -12.17 -13.28
N PHE A 265 -17.92 -12.65 -13.55
CA PHE A 265 -18.22 -14.06 -13.76
C PHE A 265 -19.15 -14.17 -14.96
N SER A 266 -18.83 -15.03 -15.93
CA SER A 266 -19.72 -15.29 -17.07
C SER A 266 -21.00 -15.97 -16.56
N TRP A 267 -22.12 -15.68 -17.22
CA TRP A 267 -23.44 -16.25 -16.88
C TRP A 267 -23.46 -17.78 -16.89
N ASP A 268 -22.56 -18.43 -17.65
CA ASP A 268 -22.40 -19.88 -17.68
C ASP A 268 -21.93 -20.45 -16.32
N THR A 269 -21.19 -19.67 -15.53
CA THR A 269 -20.64 -20.13 -14.24
C THR A 269 -21.70 -20.08 -13.13
N VAL A 270 -22.61 -19.11 -13.20
CA VAL A 270 -23.72 -18.95 -12.22
C VAL A 270 -24.79 -20.02 -12.45
N PHE A 271 -25.08 -20.35 -13.72
CA PHE A 271 -26.02 -21.41 -14.06
C PHE A 271 -25.51 -22.80 -13.66
N ALA A 272 -24.21 -23.06 -13.88
CA ALA A 272 -23.56 -24.31 -13.45
C ALA A 272 -23.53 -24.47 -11.92
N GLY A 273 -23.27 -23.39 -11.17
CA GLY A 273 -23.24 -23.40 -9.71
C GLY A 273 -24.61 -23.71 -9.08
N THR A 274 -25.67 -23.10 -9.61
CA THR A 274 -27.04 -23.28 -9.10
C THR A 274 -27.56 -24.70 -9.35
N VAL A 275 -27.27 -25.29 -10.52
CA VAL A 275 -27.61 -26.68 -10.83
C VAL A 275 -26.83 -27.67 -9.96
N CYS A 276 -25.56 -27.37 -9.65
CA CYS A 276 -24.72 -28.22 -8.81
C CYS A 276 -25.22 -28.24 -7.34
N LEU A 277 -25.64 -27.10 -6.79
CA LEU A 277 -26.22 -26.99 -5.44
C LEU A 277 -27.56 -27.70 -5.31
N LEU A 278 -28.45 -27.56 -6.30
CA LEU A 278 -29.74 -28.29 -6.33
C LEU A 278 -29.52 -29.81 -6.40
N SER A 279 -28.53 -30.27 -7.16
CA SER A 279 -28.17 -31.70 -7.26
C SER A 279 -27.65 -32.25 -5.92
N HIS A 280 -26.87 -31.46 -5.19
CA HIS A 280 -26.28 -31.87 -3.92
C HIS A 280 -27.30 -31.94 -2.78
N VAL A 281 -28.27 -31.02 -2.76
CA VAL A 281 -29.35 -31.01 -1.77
C VAL A 281 -30.30 -32.20 -2.00
N ILE A 282 -30.67 -32.49 -3.24
CA ILE A 282 -31.50 -33.66 -3.59
C ILE A 282 -30.78 -34.97 -3.23
N PHE A 283 -29.46 -35.03 -3.41
CA PHE A 283 -28.68 -36.23 -3.06
C PHE A 283 -28.53 -36.45 -1.54
N GLN A 284 -28.47 -35.37 -0.74
CA GLN A 284 -28.38 -35.48 0.72
C GLN A 284 -29.72 -35.86 1.37
N ASP A 285 -30.85 -35.38 0.85
CA ASP A 285 -32.17 -35.76 1.37
C ASP A 285 -32.45 -37.26 1.14
N HIS A 286 -32.08 -37.79 -0.03
CA HIS A 286 -32.28 -39.21 -0.37
C HIS A 286 -31.43 -40.17 0.48
N GLN A 287 -30.24 -39.71 0.92
CA GLN A 287 -29.36 -40.44 1.85
C GLN A 287 -29.90 -40.40 3.29
N SER A 288 -30.60 -39.34 3.68
CA SER A 288 -31.16 -39.20 5.03
C SER A 288 -32.39 -40.09 5.26
N GLU A 289 -33.27 -40.23 4.26
CA GLU A 289 -34.46 -41.07 4.34
C GLU A 289 -34.11 -42.57 4.29
N THR A 290 -33.11 -42.95 3.49
CA THR A 290 -32.63 -44.34 3.42
C THR A 290 -31.91 -44.78 4.70
N HIS A 291 -31.26 -43.85 5.42
CA HIS A 291 -30.64 -44.13 6.71
C HIS A 291 -31.66 -44.23 7.85
N LYS A 292 -32.77 -43.46 7.80
CA LYS A 292 -33.89 -43.58 8.75
C LYS A 292 -34.62 -44.92 8.64
N LEU A 293 -34.96 -45.35 7.42
CA LEU A 293 -35.63 -46.64 7.18
C LEU A 293 -34.77 -47.85 7.58
N LYS A 294 -33.44 -47.75 7.48
CA LYS A 294 -32.50 -48.80 7.93
C LYS A 294 -32.36 -48.91 9.45
N MET A 295 -32.58 -47.82 10.18
CA MET A 295 -32.46 -47.78 11.65
C MET A 295 -33.78 -48.17 12.36
N GLU A 296 -34.93 -47.97 11.70
CA GLU A 296 -36.25 -48.39 12.22
C GLU A 296 -36.45 -49.91 12.13
N ASN A 297 -36.00 -50.55 11.05
CA ASN A 297 -36.13 -52.00 10.86
C ASN A 297 -35.20 -52.85 11.76
N ASN A 298 -34.17 -52.25 12.38
CA ASN A 298 -33.19 -52.97 13.20
C ASN A 298 -33.40 -52.82 14.72
N GLY A 299 -34.49 -52.17 15.17
CA GLY A 299 -34.87 -52.13 16.60
C GLY A 299 -33.88 -51.45 17.56
N LEU A 300 -32.89 -50.71 17.05
CA LEU A 300 -31.82 -50.06 17.81
C LEU A 300 -32.16 -48.60 18.08
N TRP A 301 -33.10 -48.34 18.98
CA TRP A 301 -33.25 -47.00 19.58
C TRP A 301 -33.15 -47.09 21.10
N SER A 302 -32.16 -46.40 21.66
CA SER A 302 -32.05 -46.23 23.11
C SER A 302 -33.18 -45.31 23.63
N PRO A 303 -33.60 -45.43 24.91
CA PRO A 303 -34.73 -44.66 25.46
C PRO A 303 -34.53 -43.13 25.40
N ILE A 304 -33.29 -42.66 25.36
CA ILE A 304 -32.93 -41.24 25.30
C ILE A 304 -33.13 -40.67 23.89
N GLN A 305 -32.97 -41.49 22.85
CA GLN A 305 -33.09 -41.04 21.46
C GLN A 305 -34.55 -41.00 20.96
N LYS A 306 -35.48 -41.72 21.59
CA LYS A 306 -36.93 -41.64 21.30
C LYS A 306 -37.60 -40.35 21.79
N LYS A 307 -36.94 -39.58 22.66
CA LYS A 307 -37.53 -38.38 23.29
C LYS A 307 -37.26 -37.07 22.53
N TYR A 308 -36.41 -37.10 21.49
CA TYR A 308 -36.02 -35.93 20.71
C TYR A 308 -36.47 -35.98 19.24
N PHE A 309 -37.21 -37.02 18.84
CA PHE A 309 -37.57 -37.28 17.43
C PHE A 309 -39.05 -37.64 17.20
N VAL A 310 -39.94 -37.25 18.12
CA VAL A 310 -41.40 -37.15 17.86
C VAL A 310 -41.76 -35.68 17.66
#